data_AF-A0A925MB18-F1
#
_entry.id   AF-A0A925MB18-F1
#
_cell.length_a   1.000
_cell.length_b   1.000
_cell.length_c   1.000
_cell.angle_alpha   90.00
_cell.angle_beta   90.00
_cell.angle_gamma   90.00
#
_symmetry.space_group_name_H-M   'P 1'
#
loop_
_entity.id
_entity.type
_entity.pdbx_description
1 polymer ?
#
loop_
_entity_poly.entity_id
_entity_poly.type
_entity_poly.pdbx_seq_one_letter_code
_entity_poly.pdbx_strand_id
1 'polypeptide(L)'
;MLREIAVEHMKKYLLLLLLASCALSEPATEPPIEGDAVLDPVEAEALADQAHEAEALTSEHVSALGADACRNTDITITNSYELDGLARPIRVHRVEFWSTSEGRWTSEDLSNTSMEYGATLTWWNEDLAHAENDRITHWRVYFEYAEYIPGPELLFWSTLYYMEINTADQTCAEDSNFEMTVD
;
A
#
# COMPACT_ATOMS: atom_id res chain seq x y z
N MET A 1 4.49 11.22 -39.44
CA MET A 1 3.17 10.61 -39.75
C MET A 1 2.81 9.57 -38.68
N LEU A 2 2.95 9.92 -37.39
CA LEU A 2 2.76 9.01 -36.23
C LEU A 2 2.10 9.72 -35.03
N ARG A 3 1.68 10.99 -35.19
CA ARG A 3 1.09 11.79 -34.11
C ARG A 3 -0.44 11.88 -34.16
N GLU A 4 -1.08 11.20 -35.11
CA GLU A 4 -2.55 11.30 -35.32
C GLU A 4 -3.34 10.06 -34.88
N ILE A 5 -2.70 8.99 -34.39
CA ILE A 5 -3.40 7.75 -33.99
C ILE A 5 -3.80 7.75 -32.50
N ALA A 6 -3.19 8.59 -31.66
CA ALA A 6 -3.41 8.57 -30.20
C ALA A 6 -4.68 9.31 -29.72
N VAL A 7 -5.31 10.14 -30.58
CA VAL A 7 -6.41 11.02 -30.14
C VAL A 7 -7.79 10.34 -30.28
N GLU A 8 -7.93 9.32 -31.13
CA GLU A 8 -9.23 8.65 -31.35
C GLU A 8 -9.58 7.62 -30.28
N HIS A 9 -8.62 7.09 -29.53
CA HIS A 9 -8.87 6.05 -28.53
C HIS A 9 -9.37 6.59 -27.18
N MET A 10 -9.14 7.87 -26.86
CA MET A 10 -9.60 8.49 -25.60
C MET A 10 -11.07 8.91 -25.61
N LYS A 11 -11.70 9.08 -26.79
CA LYS A 11 -13.12 9.49 -26.86
C LYS A 11 -14.12 8.36 -26.65
N LYS A 12 -13.68 7.09 -26.73
CA LYS A 12 -14.58 5.94 -26.53
C LYS A 12 -14.76 5.55 -25.06
N TYR A 13 -13.82 5.90 -24.17
CA TYR A 13 -13.92 5.53 -22.75
C TYR A 13 -14.69 6.54 -21.89
N LEU A 14 -14.89 7.77 -22.37
CA LEU A 14 -15.63 8.80 -21.62
C LEU A 14 -17.16 8.72 -21.78
N LEU A 15 -17.68 7.78 -22.59
CA LEU A 15 -19.11 7.64 -22.87
C LEU A 15 -19.77 6.42 -22.20
N LEU A 16 -19.08 5.76 -21.25
CA LEU A 16 -19.59 4.57 -20.54
C LEU A 16 -19.84 4.78 -19.04
N LEU A 17 -19.65 6.00 -18.51
CA LEU A 17 -19.73 6.29 -17.07
C LEU A 17 -20.97 7.11 -16.64
N LEU A 18 -22.02 7.19 -17.47
CA LEU A 18 -23.15 8.10 -17.23
C LEU A 18 -24.55 7.45 -17.19
N LEU A 19 -24.66 6.14 -16.94
CA LEU A 19 -25.97 5.49 -16.77
C LEU A 19 -25.97 4.44 -15.65
N ALA A 20 -25.99 4.91 -14.40
CA ALA A 20 -26.40 4.09 -13.26
C ALA A 20 -26.89 4.97 -12.10
N SER A 21 -28.00 5.68 -12.30
CA SER A 21 -28.75 6.34 -11.23
C SER A 21 -30.21 6.35 -11.60
N CYS A 22 -30.98 5.39 -11.08
CA CYS A 22 -32.34 5.58 -10.58
C CYS A 22 -33.03 4.23 -10.29
N ALA A 23 -33.78 4.26 -9.18
CA ALA A 23 -34.87 3.35 -8.79
C ALA A 23 -34.43 2.00 -8.20
N LEU A 24 -35.05 1.45 -7.14
CA LEU A 24 -36.43 1.57 -6.67
C LEU A 24 -36.49 1.63 -5.14
N SER A 25 -37.43 2.45 -4.66
CA SER A 25 -38.06 2.38 -3.34
C SER A 25 -39.14 1.31 -3.37
N GLU A 26 -39.16 0.41 -2.37
CA GLU A 26 -40.31 -0.45 -2.09
C GLU A 26 -40.60 -0.48 -0.57
N PRO A 27 -41.88 -0.57 -0.17
CA PRO A 27 -42.34 -0.32 1.19
C PRO A 27 -42.18 -1.53 2.12
N ALA A 28 -42.02 -1.22 3.41
CA ALA A 28 -42.03 -2.17 4.51
C ALA A 28 -43.41 -2.85 4.64
N THR A 29 -43.40 -4.18 4.67
CA THR A 29 -44.56 -5.01 4.99
C THR A 29 -44.52 -5.33 6.48
N GLU A 30 -45.48 -4.81 7.24
CA GLU A 30 -45.72 -5.17 8.65
C GLU A 30 -46.27 -6.61 8.76
N PRO A 31 -45.83 -7.41 9.74
CA PRO A 31 -46.58 -8.58 10.18
C PRO A 31 -47.64 -8.18 11.25
N PRO A 32 -48.78 -8.89 11.33
CA PRO A 32 -49.79 -8.64 12.35
C PRO A 32 -49.37 -9.30 13.66
N ILE A 33 -49.52 -8.59 14.78
CA ILE A 33 -49.45 -9.18 16.12
C ILE A 33 -50.78 -8.87 16.83
N GLU A 34 -51.75 -9.76 16.66
CA GLU A 34 -52.80 -9.97 17.67
C GLU A 34 -52.29 -11.05 18.63
N GLY A 35 -52.26 -10.72 19.91
CA GLY A 35 -51.79 -11.61 20.97
C GLY A 35 -52.00 -10.96 22.33
N ASP A 36 -53.26 -10.93 22.74
CA ASP A 36 -53.70 -10.55 24.08
C ASP A 36 -53.08 -11.51 25.11
N ALA A 37 -52.17 -11.00 25.94
CA ALA A 37 -51.64 -11.71 27.10
C ALA A 37 -51.41 -10.70 28.23
N VAL A 38 -52.43 -10.59 29.08
CA VAL A 38 -52.35 -10.03 30.42
C VAL A 38 -51.26 -10.76 31.20
N LEU A 39 -50.23 -10.05 31.62
CA LEU A 39 -49.22 -10.56 32.56
C LEU A 39 -49.32 -9.80 33.88
N ASP A 40 -49.47 -10.56 34.95
CA ASP A 40 -49.52 -10.13 36.35
C ASP A 40 -48.22 -9.41 36.79
N PRO A 41 -48.30 -8.45 37.73
CA PRO A 41 -47.20 -7.58 38.08
C PRO A 41 -46.32 -8.18 39.19
N VAL A 42 -45.63 -9.30 38.93
CA VAL A 42 -44.65 -9.83 39.89
C VAL A 42 -43.48 -10.55 39.22
N GLU A 43 -42.88 -9.98 38.16
CA GLU A 43 -41.58 -10.48 37.65
C GLU A 43 -40.85 -9.47 36.75
N ALA A 44 -40.92 -8.17 37.11
CA ALA A 44 -40.31 -7.08 36.36
C ALA A 44 -38.86 -6.73 36.78
N GLU A 45 -38.11 -7.65 37.40
CA GLU A 45 -36.74 -7.38 37.90
C GLU A 45 -35.66 -8.37 37.45
N ALA A 46 -35.88 -9.12 36.36
CA ALA A 46 -34.88 -10.10 35.86
C ALA A 46 -34.52 -9.98 34.37
N LEU A 47 -34.85 -8.86 33.70
CA LEU A 47 -34.58 -8.66 32.26
C LEU A 47 -34.01 -7.27 31.91
N ALA A 48 -33.36 -6.60 32.86
CA ALA A 48 -32.74 -5.28 32.66
C ALA A 48 -31.19 -5.32 32.68
N ASP A 49 -30.57 -6.49 32.45
CA ASP A 49 -29.11 -6.68 32.52
C ASP A 49 -28.48 -7.19 31.21
N GLN A 50 -29.21 -7.13 30.09
CA GLN A 50 -28.70 -7.52 28.75
C GLN A 50 -28.94 -6.44 27.68
N ALA A 51 -28.89 -5.17 28.07
CA ALA A 51 -28.98 -4.04 27.14
C ALA A 51 -27.86 -3.01 27.37
N HIS A 52 -26.68 -3.47 27.80
CA HIS A 52 -25.48 -2.64 27.96
C HIS A 52 -24.23 -3.22 27.28
N GLU A 53 -24.42 -4.03 26.23
CA GLU A 53 -23.33 -4.50 25.34
C GLU A 53 -23.76 -4.47 23.86
N ALA A 54 -24.47 -3.42 23.44
CA ALA A 54 -24.85 -3.22 22.04
C ALA A 54 -24.50 -1.81 21.50
N GLU A 55 -23.64 -1.06 22.20
CA GLU A 55 -23.09 0.23 21.73
C GLU A 55 -21.58 0.30 21.98
N ALA A 56 -20.84 -0.66 21.42
CA ALA A 56 -19.38 -0.57 21.26
C ALA A 56 -18.90 -1.41 20.07
N LEU A 57 -19.64 -1.37 18.96
CA LEU A 57 -19.21 -1.93 17.67
C LEU A 57 -19.34 -0.85 16.58
N THR A 58 -18.88 0.36 16.89
CA THR A 58 -18.60 1.38 15.89
C THR A 58 -17.10 1.31 15.56
N SER A 59 -16.80 0.89 14.32
CA SER A 59 -15.53 1.11 13.60
C SER A 59 -14.47 0.00 13.50
N GLU A 60 -14.62 -1.20 14.09
CA GLU A 60 -13.57 -2.25 13.98
C GLU A 60 -13.89 -3.45 13.07
N HIS A 61 -15.03 -3.48 12.37
CA HIS A 61 -15.42 -4.61 11.51
C HIS A 61 -15.49 -4.29 10.00
N VAL A 62 -14.69 -3.34 9.51
CA VAL A 62 -14.38 -3.23 8.06
C VAL A 62 -13.06 -3.91 7.70
N SER A 63 -12.29 -4.42 8.67
CA SER A 63 -11.00 -5.10 8.42
C SER A 63 -11.09 -6.62 8.19
N ALA A 64 -12.28 -7.17 7.89
CA ALA A 64 -12.49 -8.63 7.96
C ALA A 64 -12.62 -9.37 6.60
N LEU A 65 -12.51 -8.72 5.44
CA LEU A 65 -12.48 -9.40 4.15
C LEU A 65 -11.54 -8.63 3.21
N GLY A 66 -10.35 -9.18 2.97
CA GLY A 66 -9.22 -8.46 2.39
C GLY A 66 -9.48 -7.85 1.01
N ALA A 67 -8.67 -6.83 0.67
CA ALA A 67 -7.87 -6.83 -0.56
C ALA A 67 -7.18 -5.49 -0.90
N ASP A 68 -6.99 -4.49 -0.03
CA ASP A 68 -6.46 -3.18 -0.48
C ASP A 68 -5.20 -2.75 0.30
N ALA A 69 -4.12 -3.53 0.12
CA ALA A 69 -2.79 -3.29 0.67
C ALA A 69 -2.16 -2.01 0.14
N CYS A 70 -1.73 -1.12 1.05
CA CYS A 70 -1.16 0.22 0.81
C CYS A 70 -1.03 0.55 -0.69
N ARG A 71 -2.19 0.82 -1.29
CA ARG A 71 -2.33 0.72 -2.74
C ARG A 71 -1.72 1.92 -3.40
N ASN A 72 -1.26 1.68 -4.62
CA ASN A 72 -0.80 2.74 -5.49
C ASN A 72 0.35 3.53 -4.84
N THR A 73 1.26 2.83 -4.15
CA THR A 73 2.39 3.44 -3.46
C THR A 73 3.55 3.63 -4.42
N ASP A 74 4.08 4.85 -4.51
CA ASP A 74 5.33 5.07 -5.25
C ASP A 74 6.54 4.86 -4.34
N ILE A 75 7.49 4.06 -4.83
CA ILE A 75 8.80 3.89 -4.20
C ILE A 75 9.80 4.68 -5.01
N THR A 76 10.41 5.69 -4.40
CA THR A 76 11.39 6.56 -5.06
C THR A 76 12.76 6.39 -4.40
N ILE A 77 13.77 6.03 -5.19
CA ILE A 77 15.14 5.86 -4.70
C ILE A 77 16.05 6.83 -5.45
N THR A 78 16.87 7.56 -4.69
CA THR A 78 17.97 8.37 -5.20
C THR A 78 19.29 7.66 -4.95
N ASN A 79 20.13 7.55 -5.97
CA ASN A 79 21.49 7.03 -5.82
C ASN A 79 22.46 8.16 -5.48
N SER A 80 23.06 8.13 -4.30
CA SER A 80 24.21 8.94 -3.90
C SER A 80 25.38 8.07 -3.42
N TYR A 81 25.42 6.81 -3.83
CA TYR A 81 26.38 5.83 -3.32
C TYR A 81 27.81 6.17 -3.75
N GLU A 82 28.70 6.30 -2.76
CA GLU A 82 30.14 6.47 -2.98
C GLU A 82 30.94 5.33 -2.38
N LEU A 83 31.93 4.85 -3.14
CA LEU A 83 32.92 3.89 -2.63
C LEU A 83 34.31 4.52 -2.74
N ASP A 84 34.96 4.70 -1.59
CA ASP A 84 36.25 5.36 -1.44
C ASP A 84 36.28 6.81 -2.00
N GLY A 85 35.17 7.53 -1.83
CA GLY A 85 34.99 8.91 -2.32
C GLY A 85 34.82 9.01 -3.84
N LEU A 86 34.51 7.89 -4.50
CA LEU A 86 34.20 7.84 -5.92
C LEU A 86 32.74 7.44 -6.10
N ALA A 87 31.99 8.30 -6.79
CA ALA A 87 30.63 8.07 -7.22
C ALA A 87 30.48 6.75 -8.00
N ARG A 88 29.48 5.94 -7.64
CA ARG A 88 29.22 4.64 -8.28
C ARG A 88 27.82 4.57 -8.87
N PRO A 89 27.68 4.00 -10.07
CA PRO A 89 26.41 3.44 -10.52
C PRO A 89 25.98 2.31 -9.60
N ILE A 90 24.67 2.22 -9.33
CA ILE A 90 24.07 1.10 -8.60
C ILE A 90 23.06 0.36 -9.50
N ARG A 91 22.75 -0.88 -9.14
CA ARG A 91 21.61 -1.63 -9.65
C ARG A 91 20.75 -2.02 -8.47
N VAL A 92 19.53 -1.50 -8.42
CA VAL A 92 18.57 -1.81 -7.35
C VAL A 92 17.76 -3.03 -7.77
N HIS A 93 17.64 -4.01 -6.87
CA HIS A 93 16.97 -5.28 -7.15
C HIS A 93 15.64 -5.42 -6.41
N ARG A 94 15.60 -5.07 -5.13
CA ARG A 94 14.39 -5.16 -4.32
C ARG A 94 14.47 -4.21 -3.13
N VAL A 95 13.34 -4.01 -2.48
CA VAL A 95 13.28 -3.40 -1.17
C VAL A 95 12.63 -4.36 -0.18
N GLU A 96 13.01 -4.24 1.08
CA GLU A 96 12.23 -4.81 2.18
C GLU A 96 11.79 -3.68 3.09
N PHE A 97 10.60 -3.82 3.68
CA PHE A 97 10.10 -2.92 4.70
C PHE A 97 9.71 -3.72 5.93
N TRP A 98 9.89 -3.11 7.10
CA TRP A 98 9.44 -3.71 8.35
C TRP A 98 7.96 -3.44 8.54
N SER A 99 7.16 -4.51 8.57
CA SER A 99 5.76 -4.42 8.96
C SER A 99 5.64 -4.54 10.48
N THR A 100 5.10 -3.51 11.14
CA THR A 100 4.88 -3.51 12.59
C THR A 100 3.71 -4.40 12.97
N SER A 101 2.66 -4.45 12.14
CA SER A 101 1.49 -5.32 12.33
C SER A 101 1.86 -6.81 12.22
N GLU A 102 2.68 -7.18 11.24
CA GLU A 102 3.11 -8.56 11.01
C GLU A 102 4.35 -8.96 11.83
N GLY A 103 5.09 -7.98 12.37
CA GLY A 103 6.31 -8.20 13.15
C GLY A 103 7.44 -8.88 12.36
N ARG A 104 7.51 -8.60 11.05
CA ARG A 104 8.50 -9.19 10.12
C ARG A 104 8.86 -8.24 8.98
N TRP A 105 9.95 -8.57 8.30
CA TRP A 105 10.31 -7.94 7.02
C TRP A 105 9.46 -8.53 5.89
N THR A 106 8.89 -7.65 5.08
CA THR A 106 8.19 -7.99 3.83
C THR A 106 8.99 -7.44 2.66
N SER A 107 9.02 -8.15 1.53
CA SER A 107 9.84 -7.84 0.36
C SER A 107 9.02 -7.44 -0.85
N GLU A 108 9.45 -6.41 -1.56
CA GLU A 108 8.95 -6.03 -2.88
C GLU A 108 10.09 -6.07 -3.90
N ASP A 109 9.90 -6.86 -4.95
CA ASP A 109 10.86 -6.98 -6.03
C ASP A 109 10.77 -5.76 -6.96
N LEU A 110 11.92 -5.15 -7.24
CA LEU A 110 12.03 -4.05 -8.18
C LEU A 110 12.58 -4.56 -9.51
N SER A 111 12.41 -3.78 -10.58
CA SER A 111 12.74 -4.19 -11.96
C SER A 111 14.24 -4.37 -12.28
N ASN A 112 15.11 -4.63 -11.29
CA ASN A 112 16.56 -4.80 -11.46
C ASN A 112 17.21 -3.67 -12.27
N THR A 113 16.89 -2.43 -11.91
CA THR A 113 17.20 -1.25 -12.73
C THR A 113 18.53 -0.62 -12.32
N SER A 114 19.37 -0.35 -13.31
CA SER A 114 20.64 0.37 -13.11
C SER A 114 20.42 1.89 -13.09
N MET A 115 21.11 2.55 -12.17
CA MET A 115 21.03 3.98 -11.90
C MET A 115 22.43 4.56 -11.79
N GLU A 116 22.70 5.61 -12.55
CA GLU A 116 23.93 6.40 -12.40
C GLU A 116 23.94 7.15 -11.05
N TYR A 117 25.11 7.60 -10.61
CA TYR A 117 25.20 8.47 -9.44
C TYR A 117 24.41 9.76 -9.65
N GLY A 118 23.67 10.18 -8.63
CA GLY A 118 22.79 11.34 -8.64
C GLY A 118 21.44 11.12 -9.35
N ALA A 119 21.19 9.92 -9.90
CA ALA A 119 19.91 9.60 -10.52
C ALA A 119 18.85 9.27 -9.47
N THR A 120 17.61 9.66 -9.76
CA THR A 120 16.41 9.29 -8.99
C THR A 120 15.49 8.49 -9.90
N LEU A 121 15.00 7.34 -9.42
CA LEU A 121 13.99 6.53 -10.10
C LEU A 121 12.81 6.27 -9.17
N THR A 122 11.64 6.18 -9.79
CA THR A 122 10.38 5.86 -9.12
C THR A 122 9.81 4.59 -9.73
N TRP A 123 9.52 3.62 -8.87
CA TRP A 123 8.70 2.44 -9.18
C TRP A 123 7.28 2.76 -8.76
N TRP A 124 6.37 2.71 -9.73
CA TRP A 124 5.03 3.26 -9.62
C TRP A 124 4.04 2.19 -9.20
N ASN A 125 3.09 2.60 -8.36
CA ASN A 125 1.91 1.81 -8.02
C ASN A 125 2.22 0.44 -7.43
N GLU A 126 3.23 0.37 -6.56
CA GLU A 126 3.52 -0.86 -5.83
C GLU A 126 2.41 -1.05 -4.78
N ASP A 127 1.81 -2.24 -4.77
CA ASP A 127 0.86 -2.63 -3.73
C ASP A 127 1.66 -3.29 -2.61
N LEU A 128 2.06 -2.51 -1.59
CA LEU A 128 2.87 -3.03 -0.49
C LEU A 128 2.04 -4.03 0.33
N ALA A 129 2.26 -5.31 0.07
CA ALA A 129 1.43 -6.37 0.65
C ALA A 129 1.55 -6.36 2.18
N HIS A 130 0.39 -6.49 2.85
CA HIS A 130 0.32 -6.57 4.33
C HIS A 130 0.74 -5.31 5.08
N ALA A 131 0.82 -4.17 4.40
CA ALA A 131 1.20 -2.89 5.00
C ALA A 131 0.00 -1.97 5.33
N GLU A 132 -1.24 -2.45 5.23
CA GLU A 132 -2.45 -1.65 5.45
C GLU A 132 -2.49 -1.00 6.83
N ASN A 133 -2.53 0.34 6.87
CA ASN A 133 -2.51 1.12 8.11
C ASN A 133 -1.30 0.81 9.01
N ASP A 134 -0.27 0.20 8.43
CA ASP A 134 0.92 -0.17 9.16
C ASP A 134 1.88 1.01 9.21
N ARG A 135 2.64 1.05 10.28
CA ARG A 135 3.67 2.07 10.48
C ARG A 135 4.97 1.54 9.89
N ILE A 136 5.35 2.08 8.73
CA ILE A 136 6.58 1.70 8.04
C ILE A 136 7.66 2.71 8.37
N THR A 137 8.61 2.32 9.22
CA THR A 137 9.73 3.19 9.64
C THR A 137 11.08 2.73 9.14
N HIS A 138 11.21 1.46 8.76
CA HIS A 138 12.47 0.84 8.39
C HIS A 138 12.37 0.20 7.01
N TRP A 139 13.35 0.51 6.18
CA TRP A 139 13.51 -0.04 4.85
C TRP A 139 14.89 -0.67 4.71
N ARG A 140 14.99 -1.67 3.85
CA ARG A 140 16.24 -2.22 3.33
C ARG A 140 16.21 -2.12 1.82
N VAL A 141 17.13 -1.36 1.24
CA VAL A 141 17.29 -1.31 -0.21
C VAL A 141 18.39 -2.29 -0.59
N TYR A 142 18.07 -3.28 -1.42
CA TYR A 142 19.03 -4.28 -1.89
C TYR A 142 19.58 -3.89 -3.26
N PHE A 143 20.90 -3.73 -3.35
CA PHE A 143 21.58 -3.23 -4.55
C PHE A 143 22.96 -3.86 -4.78
N GLU A 144 23.42 -3.82 -6.03
CA GLU A 144 24.82 -4.01 -6.42
C GLU A 144 25.39 -2.65 -6.83
N TYR A 145 26.69 -2.43 -6.62
CA TYR A 145 27.37 -1.25 -7.18
C TYR A 145 28.40 -1.66 -8.23
N ALA A 146 28.70 -0.75 -9.15
CA ALA A 146 29.69 -1.00 -10.17
C ALA A 146 31.10 -0.69 -9.67
N GLU A 147 31.98 -1.68 -9.70
CA GLU A 147 33.39 -1.52 -9.39
C GLU A 147 34.21 -1.30 -10.68
N TYR A 148 35.20 -0.41 -10.57
CA TYR A 148 36.12 -0.08 -11.65
C TYR A 148 37.45 -0.76 -11.37
N ILE A 149 37.85 -1.73 -12.20
CA ILE A 149 39.20 -2.30 -12.16
C ILE A 149 40.10 -1.44 -13.05
N PRO A 150 41.24 -0.93 -12.54
CA PRO A 150 42.23 -0.29 -13.41
C PRO A 150 42.75 -1.31 -14.43
N GLY A 151 42.42 -1.12 -15.71
CA GLY A 151 42.61 -2.11 -16.77
C GLY A 151 41.67 -1.84 -17.96
N PRO A 152 41.49 -2.80 -18.90
CA PRO A 152 40.67 -2.59 -20.08
C PRO A 152 39.18 -2.50 -19.74
N GLU A 153 38.73 -1.35 -19.22
CA GLU A 153 37.32 -0.90 -19.07
C GLU A 153 36.29 -2.01 -18.73
N LEU A 154 36.64 -2.94 -17.84
CA LEU A 154 35.69 -3.94 -17.37
C LEU A 154 34.98 -3.39 -16.14
N LEU A 155 33.69 -3.11 -16.32
CA LEU A 155 32.73 -2.91 -15.24
C LEU A 155 32.32 -4.28 -14.70
N PHE A 156 32.48 -4.49 -13.40
CA PHE A 156 31.87 -5.61 -12.71
C PHE A 156 30.91 -5.11 -11.65
N TRP A 157 29.81 -5.84 -11.47
CA TRP A 157 28.86 -5.59 -10.39
C TRP A 157 29.36 -6.32 -9.16
N SER A 158 29.31 -5.63 -8.02
CA SER A 158 29.61 -6.21 -6.72
C SER A 158 28.66 -7.38 -6.41
N THR A 159 28.89 -8.07 -5.30
CA THR A 159 27.83 -8.92 -4.72
C THR A 159 26.64 -8.05 -4.27
N LEU A 160 25.50 -8.68 -4.02
CA LEU A 160 24.32 -7.98 -3.48
C LEU A 160 24.59 -7.48 -2.06
N TYR A 161 24.37 -6.19 -1.84
CA TYR A 161 24.38 -5.53 -0.53
C TYR A 161 22.96 -5.08 -0.17
N TYR A 162 22.76 -4.73 1.10
CA TYR A 162 21.60 -3.95 1.51
C TYR A 162 22.03 -2.75 2.34
N MET A 163 21.25 -1.69 2.26
CA MET A 163 21.34 -0.54 3.15
C MET A 163 20.05 -0.42 3.93
N GLU A 164 20.16 -0.30 5.26
CA GLU A 164 19.03 0.01 6.12
C GLU A 164 18.80 1.53 6.16
N ILE A 165 17.59 1.94 5.81
CA ILE A 165 17.17 3.34 5.72
C ILE A 165 16.01 3.53 6.68
N ASN A 166 16.13 4.52 7.55
CA ASN A 166 15.02 4.96 8.38
C ASN A 166 14.26 6.04 7.62
N THR A 167 12.95 5.85 7.45
CA THR A 167 12.09 6.85 6.81
C THR A 167 11.35 7.66 7.88
N ALA A 168 10.71 8.75 7.45
CA ALA A 168 9.79 9.46 8.32
C ALA A 168 8.72 8.48 8.81
N ASP A 169 8.29 8.69 10.04
CA ASP A 169 7.33 7.82 10.70
C ASP A 169 5.93 7.91 10.07
N GLN A 170 5.75 7.17 8.98
CA GLN A 170 4.57 7.26 8.13
C GLN A 170 3.71 6.01 8.30
N THR A 171 2.43 6.24 8.61
CA THR A 171 1.40 5.23 8.47
C THR A 171 1.09 5.05 6.99
N CYS A 172 1.21 3.82 6.48
CA CYS A 172 0.92 3.50 5.09
C CYS A 172 -0.59 3.55 4.85
N ALA A 173 -0.98 4.45 3.96
CA ALA A 173 -2.33 4.60 3.43
C ALA A 173 -2.28 4.58 1.89
N GLU A 174 -3.43 4.46 1.23
CA GLU A 174 -3.53 4.62 -0.23
C GLU A 174 -2.81 5.89 -0.73
N ASP A 175 -2.09 5.79 -1.85
CA ASP A 175 -1.27 6.85 -2.45
C ASP A 175 -0.11 7.37 -1.57
N SER A 176 0.28 6.61 -0.53
CA SER A 176 1.50 6.91 0.24
C SER A 176 2.72 6.77 -0.65
N ASN A 177 3.70 7.65 -0.51
CA ASN A 177 4.94 7.59 -1.28
C ASN A 177 6.13 7.55 -0.34
N PHE A 178 7.10 6.70 -0.66
CA PHE A 178 8.32 6.54 0.12
C PHE A 178 9.53 6.99 -0.69
N GLU A 179 10.22 8.00 -0.19
CA GLU A 179 11.46 8.50 -0.77
C GLU A 179 12.65 8.04 0.08
N MET A 180 13.64 7.46 -0.60
CA MET A 180 14.84 6.89 0.01
C MET A 180 16.09 7.32 -0.75
N THR A 181 17.22 7.31 -0.07
CA THR A 181 18.53 7.61 -0.66
C THR A 181 19.52 6.52 -0.27
N VAL A 182 20.23 5.98 -1.26
CA VAL A 182 21.34 5.02 -1.05
C VAL A 182 22.64 5.81 -1.07
N ASP A 183 23.40 5.82 0.03
CA ASP A 183 24.61 6.65 0.21
C ASP A 183 25.93 5.88 0.47
#